data_AF-A0A251XV73-F1
#
_entry.id   AF-A0A251XV73-F1
#
_cell.length_a   1.000
_cell.length_b   1.000
_cell.length_c   1.000
_cell.angle_alpha   90.00
_cell.angle_beta   90.00
_cell.angle_gamma   90.00
#
_symmetry.space_group_name_H-M   'P 1'
#
loop_
_entity.id
_entity.type
_entity.pdbx_description
1 polymer ?
#
loop_
_entity_poly.entity_id
_entity_poly.type
_entity_poly.pdbx_seq_one_letter_code
_entity_poly.pdbx_strand_id
1 'polypeptide(L)'
;MEQHTMPAVVEARPDDNVTDVLVHRVRTSPDSPLFALPDGKGGWSDVTAAEFHRQVVALAKGLVAAGLQPGERIGMMCRTRYEWTLVDFAVFFAAGSSSRSTRPRPPARCTGTCRTPAASP
;
A
#
# COMPACT_ATOMS: atom_id res chain seq x y z
N MET A 1 -14.28 18.25 17.59
CA MET A 1 -13.49 17.79 16.43
C MET A 1 -14.27 18.25 15.22
N GLU A 2 -13.90 19.41 14.68
CA GLU A 2 -14.65 20.06 13.59
C GLU A 2 -14.10 19.53 12.26
N GLN A 3 -14.87 18.70 11.55
CA GLN A 3 -14.46 18.20 10.24
C GLN A 3 -14.76 19.26 9.17
N HIS A 4 -13.71 19.82 8.58
CA HIS A 4 -13.84 20.67 7.39
C HIS A 4 -13.70 19.83 6.13
N THR A 5 -14.76 19.81 5.31
CA THR A 5 -14.73 19.22 3.97
C THR A 5 -14.74 20.35 2.94
N MET A 6 -13.72 20.41 2.08
CA MET A 6 -13.72 21.29 0.91
C MET A 6 -14.11 20.49 -0.34
N PRO A 7 -14.86 21.07 -1.28
CA PRO A 7 -15.16 20.42 -2.54
C PRO A 7 -13.86 20.20 -3.34
N ALA A 8 -13.74 19.04 -3.98
CA ALA A 8 -12.57 18.72 -4.79
C ALA A 8 -12.50 19.66 -6.01
N VAL A 9 -11.35 20.32 -6.19
CA VAL A 9 -11.11 21.26 -7.30
C VAL A 9 -10.92 20.52 -8.64
N VAL A 10 -10.53 19.24 -8.58
CA VAL A 10 -10.33 18.38 -9.75
C VAL A 10 -11.10 17.08 -9.50
N GLU A 11 -11.91 16.68 -10.47
CA GLU A 11 -12.54 15.37 -10.45
C GLU A 11 -11.47 14.29 -10.70
N ALA A 12 -11.30 13.40 -9.73
CA ALA A 12 -10.46 12.23 -9.91
C ALA A 12 -11.07 11.33 -10.99
N ARG A 13 -10.30 11.02 -12.03
CA ARG A 13 -10.79 10.09 -13.05
C ARG A 13 -10.77 8.67 -12.47
N PRO A 14 -11.76 7.83 -12.81
CA PRO A 14 -11.82 6.45 -12.31
C PRO A 14 -10.58 5.61 -12.68
N ASP A 15 -9.87 5.99 -13.73
CA ASP A 15 -8.68 5.31 -14.22
C ASP A 15 -7.37 5.82 -13.60
N ASP A 16 -7.40 6.95 -12.86
CA ASP A 16 -6.20 7.53 -12.26
C ASP A 16 -5.83 6.74 -10.99
N ASN A 17 -4.60 6.20 -10.95
CA ASN A 17 -4.08 5.53 -9.78
C ASN A 17 -2.85 6.25 -9.22
N VAL A 18 -2.69 6.22 -7.89
CA VAL A 18 -1.51 6.78 -7.21
C VAL A 18 -0.20 6.13 -7.70
N THR A 19 -0.26 4.90 -8.19
CA THR A 19 0.89 4.20 -8.79
C THR A 19 1.38 4.86 -10.07
N ASP A 20 0.49 5.52 -10.83
CA ASP A 20 0.83 6.14 -12.12
C ASP A 20 1.77 7.33 -11.92
N VAL A 21 1.72 7.99 -10.76
CA VAL A 21 2.65 9.07 -10.40
C VAL A 21 4.08 8.56 -10.37
N LEU A 22 4.31 7.39 -9.76
CA LEU A 22 5.64 6.78 -9.70
C LEU A 22 6.08 6.29 -11.08
N VAL A 23 5.19 5.60 -11.81
CA VAL A 23 5.49 5.08 -13.16
C VAL A 23 5.83 6.21 -14.12
N HIS A 24 5.08 7.31 -14.07
CA HIS A 24 5.35 8.50 -14.87
C HIS A 24 6.72 9.09 -14.53
N ARG A 25 7.06 9.18 -13.23
CA ARG A 25 8.34 9.74 -12.80
C ARG A 25 9.53 8.90 -13.22
N VAL A 26 9.42 7.57 -13.15
CA VAL A 26 10.43 6.64 -13.68
C VAL A 26 10.63 6.83 -15.18
N ARG A 27 9.55 7.05 -15.94
CA ARG A 27 9.63 7.28 -17.39
C ARG A 27 10.27 8.62 -17.76
N THR A 28 9.95 9.69 -17.02
CA THR A 28 10.38 11.04 -17.35
C THR A 28 11.78 11.37 -16.81
N SER A 29 12.15 10.84 -15.64
CA SER A 29 13.42 11.15 -14.99
C SER A 29 13.89 9.98 -14.11
N PRO A 30 14.37 8.88 -14.71
CA PRO A 30 14.71 7.66 -13.97
C PRO A 30 15.87 7.86 -12.98
N ASP A 31 16.85 8.70 -13.33
CA ASP A 31 18.06 8.94 -12.54
C ASP A 31 17.90 10.06 -11.50
N SER A 32 16.73 10.70 -11.44
CA SER A 32 16.47 11.76 -10.46
C SER A 32 16.34 11.15 -9.05
N PRO A 33 17.05 11.68 -8.05
CA PRO A 33 16.94 11.22 -6.67
C PRO A 33 15.54 11.53 -6.11
N LEU A 34 14.87 10.51 -5.59
CA LEU A 34 13.57 10.64 -4.92
C LEU A 34 13.70 10.68 -3.40
N PHE A 35 14.63 9.91 -2.86
CA PHE A 35 14.88 9.82 -1.42
C PHE A 35 16.37 9.89 -1.14
N ALA A 36 16.74 10.49 -0.02
CA ALA A 36 18.08 10.40 0.54
C ALA A 36 17.99 9.62 1.85
N LEU A 37 18.75 8.53 1.95
CA LEU A 37 18.76 7.66 3.13
C LEU A 37 20.08 7.82 3.88
N PRO A 38 20.08 7.85 5.23
CA PRO A 38 21.32 7.84 5.98
C PRO A 38 22.08 6.52 5.72
N ASP A 39 23.35 6.62 5.31
CA ASP A 39 24.17 5.47 4.91
C ASP A 39 24.77 4.67 6.08
N GLY A 40 24.48 5.09 7.32
CA GLY A 40 25.02 4.51 8.56
C GLY A 40 26.47 4.89 8.87
N LYS A 41 27.15 5.61 7.97
CA LYS A 41 28.53 6.11 8.11
C LYS A 41 28.58 7.63 8.32
N GLY A 42 27.42 8.28 8.44
CA GLY A 42 27.28 9.73 8.62
C GLY A 42 27.04 10.48 7.31
N GLY A 43 26.90 9.76 6.19
CA GLY A 43 26.53 10.30 4.88
C GLY A 43 25.07 10.03 4.52
N TRP A 44 24.70 10.49 3.33
CA TRP A 44 23.41 10.26 2.72
C TRP A 44 23.60 9.54 1.39
N SER A 45 22.80 8.51 1.14
CA SER A 45 22.74 7.79 -0.13
C SER A 45 21.44 8.14 -0.84
N ASP A 46 21.57 8.63 -2.05
CA ASP A 46 20.43 8.92 -2.90
C ASP A 46 19.84 7.63 -3.48
N VAL A 47 18.51 7.57 -3.48
CA VAL A 47 17.70 6.53 -4.10
C VAL A 47 17.00 7.16 -5.29
N THR A 48 17.35 6.71 -6.50
CA THR A 48 16.76 7.20 -7.74
C THR A 48 15.33 6.68 -7.93
N ALA A 49 14.58 7.32 -8.82
CA ALA A 49 13.24 6.87 -9.17
C ALA A 49 13.22 5.43 -9.69
N ALA A 50 14.20 5.07 -10.53
CA ALA A 50 14.33 3.72 -11.05
C ALA A 50 14.64 2.70 -9.94
N GLU A 51 15.52 3.05 -9.00
CA GLU A 51 15.86 2.17 -7.87
C GLU A 51 14.66 1.96 -6.95
N PHE A 52 13.98 3.05 -6.58
CA PHE A 52 12.77 2.97 -5.76
C PHE A 52 11.72 2.06 -6.41
N HIS A 53 11.44 2.25 -7.71
CA HIS A 53 10.49 1.42 -8.43
C HIS A 53 10.88 -0.06 -8.46
N ARG A 54 12.16 -0.39 -8.63
CA ARG A 54 12.64 -1.79 -8.54
C ARG A 54 12.36 -2.40 -7.17
N GLN A 55 12.64 -1.66 -6.09
CA GLN A 55 12.38 -2.12 -4.73
C GLN A 55 10.88 -2.32 -4.47
N VAL A 56 10.03 -1.39 -4.91
CA VAL A 56 8.56 -1.48 -4.81
C VAL A 56 8.05 -2.73 -5.52
N VAL A 57 8.47 -2.97 -6.76
CA VAL A 57 8.02 -4.13 -7.55
C VAL A 57 8.49 -5.44 -6.92
N ALA A 58 9.73 -5.49 -6.44
CA ALA A 58 10.25 -6.67 -5.75
C ALA A 58 9.45 -6.98 -4.47
N LEU A 59 9.16 -5.95 -3.66
CA LEU A 59 8.38 -6.09 -2.44
C LEU A 59 6.93 -6.50 -2.74
N ALA A 60 6.29 -5.87 -3.73
CA ALA A 60 4.92 -6.22 -4.14
C ALA A 60 4.82 -7.69 -4.59
N LYS A 61 5.79 -8.19 -5.36
CA LYS A 61 5.86 -9.60 -5.74
C LYS A 61 6.04 -10.51 -4.53
N GLY A 62 6.87 -10.11 -3.57
CA GLY A 62 7.06 -10.84 -2.31
C GLY A 62 5.78 -10.92 -1.48
N LEU A 63 5.02 -9.81 -1.39
CA LEU A 63 3.73 -9.76 -0.71
C LEU A 63 2.69 -10.68 -1.37
N VAL A 64 2.60 -10.66 -2.70
CA VAL A 64 1.72 -11.57 -3.46
C VAL A 64 2.14 -13.03 -3.25
N ALA A 65 3.45 -13.33 -3.25
CA ALA A 65 3.97 -14.67 -2.98
C ALA A 65 3.69 -15.13 -1.54
N ALA A 66 3.64 -14.20 -0.58
CA ALA A 66 3.24 -14.46 0.80
C ALA A 66 1.72 -14.69 0.96
N GLY A 67 0.94 -14.57 -0.12
CA GLY A 67 -0.49 -14.85 -0.16
C GLY A 67 -1.38 -13.63 -0.01
N LEU A 68 -0.85 -12.41 -0.08
CA LEU A 68 -1.63 -11.18 0.00
C LEU A 68 -2.68 -11.15 -1.13
N GLN A 69 -3.95 -11.12 -0.75
CA GLN A 69 -5.05 -11.00 -1.71
C GLN A 69 -5.56 -9.57 -1.84
N PRO A 70 -6.15 -9.24 -3.01
CA PRO A 70 -6.88 -8.00 -3.22
C PRO A 70 -7.94 -7.77 -2.13
N GLY A 71 -7.88 -6.62 -1.46
CA GLY A 71 -8.83 -6.26 -0.40
C GLY A 71 -8.45 -6.76 1.01
N GLU A 72 -7.33 -7.47 1.15
CA GLU A 72 -6.75 -7.74 2.47
C GLU A 72 -6.03 -6.51 3.04
N ARG A 73 -5.96 -6.44 4.38
CA ARG A 73 -5.37 -5.33 5.11
C ARG A 73 -4.02 -5.73 5.65
N ILE A 74 -3.01 -4.89 5.43
CA ILE A 74 -1.67 -5.06 5.99
C ILE A 74 -1.50 -4.10 7.16
N GLY A 75 -1.14 -4.63 8.33
CA GLY A 75 -0.72 -3.82 9.46
C GLY A 75 0.79 -3.60 9.42
N MET A 76 1.22 -2.35 9.38
CA MET A 76 2.63 -1.99 9.48
C MET A 76 2.88 -1.19 10.76
N MET A 77 3.78 -1.68 11.62
CA MET A 77 4.24 -0.95 12.80
C MET A 77 5.70 -0.57 12.62
N CYS A 78 5.93 0.67 12.19
CA CYS A 78 7.26 1.22 11.96
C CYS A 78 7.31 2.69 12.38
N ARG A 79 8.53 3.20 12.65
CA ARG A 79 8.76 4.65 12.76
C ARG A 79 8.60 5.27 11.36
N THR A 80 8.32 6.58 11.25
CA THR A 80 8.25 7.34 9.98
C THR A 80 9.60 7.33 9.27
N ARG A 81 9.89 6.23 8.59
CA ARG A 81 11.12 5.95 7.86
C ARG A 81 10.77 5.50 6.45
N TYR A 82 11.78 5.44 5.61
CA TYR A 82 11.69 5.08 4.20
C TYR A 82 10.92 3.77 3.94
N GLU A 83 11.08 2.79 4.83
CA GLU A 83 10.42 1.50 4.74
C GLU A 83 8.89 1.64 4.74
N TRP A 84 8.35 2.60 5.48
CA TRP A 84 6.92 2.88 5.51
C TRP A 84 6.40 3.28 4.14
N THR A 85 7.05 4.25 3.51
CA THR A 85 6.73 4.69 2.15
C THR A 85 6.89 3.55 1.14
N LEU A 86 7.95 2.73 1.27
CA LEU A 86 8.20 1.61 0.38
C LEU A 86 7.06 0.57 0.45
N VAL A 87 6.61 0.24 1.65
CA VAL A 87 5.51 -0.71 1.86
C VAL A 87 4.21 -0.15 1.31
N ASP A 88 3.87 1.11 1.57
CA ASP A 88 2.64 1.72 1.04
C ASP A 88 2.57 1.63 -0.49
N PHE A 89 3.66 2.00 -1.19
CA PHE A 89 3.71 1.85 -2.64
C PHE A 89 3.63 0.38 -3.07
N ALA A 90 4.28 -0.55 -2.36
CA ALA A 90 4.17 -1.97 -2.68
C ALA A 90 2.74 -2.50 -2.51
N VAL A 91 2.00 -2.06 -1.49
CA VAL A 91 0.58 -2.40 -1.30
C VAL A 91 -0.26 -1.82 -2.44
N PHE A 92 -0.03 -0.56 -2.82
CA PHE A 92 -0.74 0.04 -3.96
C PHE A 92 -0.44 -0.68 -5.27
N PHE A 93 0.79 -1.15 -5.49
CA PHE A 93 1.14 -1.94 -6.68
C PHE A 93 0.53 -3.35 -6.65
N ALA A 94 0.50 -4.00 -5.49
CA ALA A 94 -0.14 -5.31 -5.33
C ALA A 94 -1.66 -5.21 -5.53
N ALA A 95 -2.32 -4.24 -4.89
CA ALA A 95 -3.77 -4.03 -4.94
C ALA A 95 -4.23 -3.38 -6.27
N GLY A 96 -3.44 -2.48 -6.85
CA GLY A 96 -3.76 -1.75 -8.09
C GLY A 96 -3.78 -2.63 -9.34
N SER A 97 -3.08 -3.78 -9.33
CA SER A 97 -3.23 -4.79 -10.39
C SER A 97 -4.58 -5.51 -10.38
N SER A 98 -5.33 -5.39 -9.27
CA SER A 98 -6.44 -6.30 -8.95
C SER A 98 -7.80 -5.64 -8.74
N SER A 99 -7.88 -4.31 -8.59
CA SER A 99 -9.15 -3.63 -8.30
C SER A 99 -10.12 -3.60 -9.49
N ARG A 100 -9.79 -4.26 -10.62
CA ARG A 100 -10.70 -4.41 -11.77
C ARG A 100 -12.00 -5.14 -11.43
N SER A 101 -12.07 -5.94 -10.36
CA SER A 101 -13.37 -6.40 -9.86
C SER A 101 -13.24 -7.04 -8.48
N THR A 102 -13.50 -6.27 -7.43
CA THR A 102 -14.00 -6.88 -6.19
C THR A 102 -15.27 -6.15 -5.81
N ARG A 103 -16.43 -6.75 -6.11
CA ARG A 103 -17.61 -6.51 -5.27
C ARG A 103 -17.16 -6.66 -3.81
N PRO A 104 -17.59 -5.76 -2.90
CA PRO A 104 -17.34 -5.97 -1.48
C PRO A 104 -17.92 -7.34 -1.10
N ARG A 105 -17.05 -8.25 -0.64
CA ARG A 105 -17.49 -9.49 -0.05
C ARG A 105 -18.24 -9.12 1.24
N PRO A 106 -19.53 -9.46 1.41
CA PRO A 106 -20.23 -9.16 2.65
C PRO A 106 -19.48 -9.80 3.81
N PRO A 107 -19.48 -9.17 5.00
CA PRO A 107 -18.81 -9.73 6.17
C PRO A 107 -19.32 -11.16 6.36
N ALA A 108 -18.41 -12.11 6.53
CA ALA A 108 -18.74 -13.49 6.81
C ALA A 108 -19.71 -13.50 8.00
N ARG A 109 -20.98 -13.76 7.73
CA ARG A 109 -21.99 -13.96 8.76
C ARG A 109 -21.57 -15.25 9.46
N CYS A 110 -21.02 -15.14 10.66
CA CYS A 110 -20.76 -16.30 11.51
C CYS A 110 -22.11 -16.97 11.81
N THR A 111 -22.53 -17.89 10.94
CA THR A 111 -23.61 -18.86 11.19
C THR A 111 -23.07 -20.01 12.04
N GLY A 112 -22.45 -19.66 13.18
CA GLY A 112 -22.09 -20.56 14.24
C GLY A 112 -22.91 -20.15 15.45
N THR A 113 -23.99 -20.86 15.68
CA THR A 113 -24.75 -20.83 16.92
C THR A 113 -23.78 -20.97 18.09
N CYS A 114 -23.53 -19.86 18.82
CA CYS A 114 -22.89 -19.91 20.13
C CYS A 114 -23.81 -20.69 21.07
N ARG A 115 -23.64 -22.02 21.10
CA ARG A 115 -24.25 -22.89 22.09
C ARG A 115 -23.41 -22.79 23.36
N THR A 116 -23.86 -21.98 24.31
CA THR A 116 -23.35 -22.00 25.68
C THR A 116 -23.63 -23.38 26.28
N PRO A 117 -22.64 -24.12 26.82
CA PRO A 117 -22.94 -25.31 27.60
C PRO A 117 -23.56 -24.91 28.94
N ALA A 118 -24.72 -25.48 29.25
CA ALA A 118 -25.39 -25.31 30.53
C ALA A 118 -24.52 -25.86 31.67
N ALA A 119 -24.33 -25.06 32.71
CA ALA A 119 -23.76 -25.49 33.97
C ALA A 119 -24.90 -25.95 34.89
N SER A 120 -24.83 -27.21 35.34
CA SER A 120 -25.46 -27.74 36.57
C SER A 120 -24.54 -28.87 37.05
N PRO A 121 -24.42 -29.13 38.36
CA PRO A 121 -25.52 -29.71 39.14
C PRO A 121 -26.13 -28.79 40.20
#